data_AF-A0A645DK80-F1
#
_entry.id   AF-A0A645DK80-F1
#
_cell.length_a   1.000
_cell.length_b   1.000
_cell.length_c   1.000
_cell.angle_alpha   90.00
_cell.angle_beta   90.00
_cell.angle_gamma   90.00
#
_symmetry.space_group_name_H-M   'P 1'
#
loop_
_entity.id
_entity.type
_entity.pdbx_description
1 polymer ?
#
loop_
_entity_poly.entity_id
_entity_poly.type
_entity_poly.pdbx_seq_one_letter_code
_entity_poly.pdbx_strand_id
1 'polypeptide(L)'
;MDAPLVLTTRIDPKEVDKEAHNIDVTARYPVEFYRATQEIKNPTEIESMMDLVSSRLGTPEQYEHFMFTHDTSNIAAGPLNSSYKTLGSMIEKMEAQLSLANRIRAVDAPDVAERVLKSHFLPDLIGNLRSFSRQRMRCIKCGEKFRRPPLTGACPKCGGNVVLTVHEGAVRKYLEISKEIGERYGVSSYTRQRIELLDYDICSLFENHKVKQLGLSDFMSGSAR
;
A
#
# COMPACT_ATOMS: atom_id res chain seq x y z
N MET A 1 3.12 14.35 17.65
CA MET A 1 1.98 14.23 18.58
C MET A 1 2.03 15.45 19.47
N ASP A 2 0.91 16.16 19.58
CA ASP A 2 0.82 17.35 20.42
C ASP A 2 0.64 16.96 21.90
N ALA A 3 1.02 17.87 22.79
CA ALA A 3 0.85 17.68 24.22
C ALA A 3 -0.63 17.86 24.60
N PRO A 4 -1.18 17.05 25.54
CA PRO A 4 -2.54 17.24 26.03
C PRO A 4 -2.62 18.53 26.85
N LEU A 5 -3.19 19.58 26.26
CA LEU A 5 -3.32 20.90 26.90
C LEU A 5 -4.45 20.95 27.93
N VAL A 6 -5.49 20.13 27.76
CA VAL A 6 -6.66 20.04 28.63
C VAL A 6 -7.04 18.57 28.79
N LEU A 7 -7.48 18.20 29.99
CA LEU A 7 -7.96 16.86 30.29
C LEU A 7 -9.45 16.93 30.65
N THR A 8 -10.26 16.21 29.87
CA THR A 8 -11.68 16.03 30.15
C THR A 8 -11.86 14.96 31.22
N THR A 9 -12.59 15.27 32.29
CA THR A 9 -12.81 14.36 33.43
C THR A 9 -14.14 13.61 33.37
N ARG A 10 -15.07 14.04 32.50
CA ARG A 10 -16.40 13.47 32.33
C ARG A 10 -16.74 13.36 30.85
N ILE A 11 -17.37 12.27 30.47
CA ILE A 11 -17.84 12.06 29.09
C ILE A 11 -19.23 12.69 28.96
N ASP A 12 -19.36 13.71 28.11
CA ASP A 12 -20.65 14.19 27.61
C ASP A 12 -20.88 13.61 26.20
N PRO A 13 -21.82 12.66 26.02
CA PRO A 13 -22.11 12.06 24.72
C PRO A 13 -22.44 13.07 23.62
N LYS A 14 -22.91 14.28 23.96
CA LYS A 14 -23.18 15.34 22.98
C LYS A 14 -21.91 15.95 22.38
N GLU A 15 -20.81 15.96 23.14
CA GLU A 15 -19.52 16.51 22.72
C GLU A 15 -18.65 15.47 22.00
N VAL A 16 -19.04 14.19 22.08
CA VAL A 16 -18.38 13.09 21.37
C VAL A 16 -18.66 13.19 19.87
N ASP A 17 -17.75 12.62 19.08
CA ASP A 17 -17.88 12.55 17.62
C ASP A 17 -19.24 11.98 17.18
N LYS A 18 -19.78 12.55 16.10
CA LYS A 18 -21.11 12.20 15.56
C LYS A 18 -21.20 10.75 15.09
N GLU A 19 -20.08 10.10 14.78
CA GLU A 19 -20.07 8.67 14.45
C GLU A 19 -20.59 7.82 15.60
N ALA A 20 -20.32 8.20 16.86
CA ALA A 20 -20.83 7.50 18.03
C ALA A 20 -22.36 7.61 18.18
N HIS A 21 -22.98 8.62 17.56
CA HIS A 21 -24.43 8.82 17.63
C HIS A 21 -25.20 7.83 16.75
N ASN A 22 -24.52 7.18 15.79
CA ASN A 22 -25.10 6.23 14.84
C ASN A 22 -25.00 4.77 15.29
N ILE A 23 -24.66 4.51 16.56
CA ILE A 23 -24.54 3.16 17.09
C ILE A 23 -25.93 2.61 17.44
N ASP A 24 -26.25 1.42 16.91
CA ASP A 24 -27.41 0.65 17.30
C ASP A 24 -27.21 0.04 18.69
N VAL A 25 -28.20 0.21 19.58
CA VAL A 25 -28.12 -0.29 20.97
C VAL A 25 -29.17 -1.37 21.29
N THR A 26 -29.88 -1.88 20.27
CA THR A 26 -30.86 -2.96 20.43
C THR A 26 -30.21 -4.33 20.65
N ALA A 27 -30.88 -5.19 21.44
CA ALA A 27 -30.44 -6.58 21.62
C ALA A 27 -30.71 -7.45 20.39
N ARG A 28 -31.77 -7.13 19.63
CA ARG A 28 -32.16 -7.81 18.39
C ARG A 28 -32.83 -6.80 17.47
N TYR A 29 -32.52 -6.89 16.18
CA TYR A 29 -33.18 -6.03 15.20
C TYR A 29 -34.64 -6.45 14.96
N PRO A 30 -35.54 -5.48 14.72
CA PRO A 30 -36.95 -5.74 14.48
C PRO A 30 -37.17 -6.47 13.14
N VAL A 31 -38.28 -7.19 13.01
CA VAL A 31 -38.60 -7.96 11.78
C VAL A 31 -38.84 -7.02 10.61
N GLU A 32 -39.39 -5.84 10.89
CA GLU A 32 -39.65 -4.74 9.96
C GLU A 32 -38.35 -4.28 9.28
N PHE A 33 -37.24 -4.20 10.01
CA PHE A 33 -35.93 -3.88 9.47
C PHE A 33 -35.52 -4.91 8.40
N TYR A 34 -35.61 -6.20 8.72
CA TYR A 34 -35.25 -7.27 7.77
C TYR A 34 -36.15 -7.30 6.52
N ARG A 35 -37.41 -6.87 6.62
CA ARG A 35 -38.30 -6.73 5.45
C ARG A 35 -37.95 -5.50 4.63
N ALA A 36 -37.63 -4.38 5.28
CA ALA A 36 -37.24 -3.15 4.61
C ALA A 36 -35.95 -3.31 3.78
N THR A 37 -35.01 -4.15 4.23
CA THR A 37 -33.79 -4.45 3.44
C THR A 37 -34.08 -5.20 2.15
N GLN A 38 -35.16 -6.00 2.08
CA GLN A 38 -35.58 -6.66 0.83
C GLN A 38 -36.09 -5.65 -0.21
N GLU A 39 -36.65 -4.53 0.24
CA GLU A 39 -37.11 -3.44 -0.61
C GLU A 39 -35.99 -2.43 -0.93
N ILE A 40 -34.77 -2.63 -0.40
CA ILE A 40 -33.61 -1.74 -0.60
C ILE A 40 -33.94 -0.29 -0.17
N LYS A 41 -34.67 -0.14 0.95
CA LYS A 41 -34.99 1.18 1.50
C LYS A 41 -33.74 1.91 1.98
N ASN A 42 -33.79 3.23 1.93
CA ASN A 42 -32.71 4.07 2.46
C ASN A 42 -32.65 3.94 4.00
N PRO A 43 -31.46 3.83 4.61
CA PRO A 43 -31.30 3.81 6.08
C PRO A 43 -32.02 4.96 6.81
N THR A 44 -32.12 6.14 6.21
CA THR A 44 -32.80 7.30 6.84
C THR A 44 -34.32 7.12 6.94
N GLU A 45 -34.93 6.33 6.06
CA GLU A 45 -36.38 6.05 6.09
C GLU A 45 -36.76 5.09 7.23
N ILE A 46 -35.77 4.33 7.72
CA ILE A 46 -35.93 3.28 8.72
C ILE A 46 -35.31 3.64 10.07
N GLU A 47 -34.66 4.79 10.15
CA GLU A 47 -33.96 5.27 11.36
C GLU A 47 -34.90 5.34 12.57
N SER A 48 -36.15 5.74 12.36
CA SER A 48 -37.16 5.91 13.41
C SER A 48 -37.61 4.61 14.09
N MET A 49 -37.42 3.46 13.43
CA MET A 49 -37.71 2.14 14.03
C MET A 49 -36.49 1.47 14.65
N MET A 50 -35.31 2.10 14.53
CA MET A 50 -34.06 1.65 15.15
C MET A 50 -33.83 2.43 16.45
N ASP A 51 -33.16 1.78 17.39
CA ASP A 51 -32.76 2.41 18.65
C ASP A 51 -31.29 2.83 18.54
N LEU A 52 -31.09 4.13 18.29
CA LEU A 52 -29.78 4.75 18.11
C LEU A 52 -29.38 5.57 19.33
N VAL A 53 -28.07 5.72 19.55
CA VAL A 53 -27.53 6.62 20.59
C VAL A 53 -28.04 8.05 20.41
N SER A 54 -28.18 8.53 19.18
CA SER A 54 -28.72 9.86 18.86
C SER A 54 -30.11 10.11 19.50
N SER A 55 -30.97 9.09 19.51
CA SER A 55 -32.33 9.16 20.05
C SER A 55 -32.39 9.25 21.58
N ARG A 56 -31.31 8.84 22.27
CA ARG A 56 -31.18 8.82 23.73
C ARG A 56 -30.44 10.03 24.29
N LEU A 57 -29.89 10.91 23.45
CA LEU A 57 -29.12 12.07 23.90
C LEU A 57 -29.96 13.01 24.78
N GLY A 58 -29.45 13.34 25.96
CA GLY A 58 -30.14 14.19 26.94
C GLY A 58 -31.08 13.44 27.89
N THR A 59 -31.26 12.13 27.74
CA THR A 59 -31.91 11.26 28.73
C THR A 59 -30.86 10.50 29.55
N PRO A 60 -31.21 9.92 30.72
CA PRO A 60 -30.30 9.07 31.48
C PRO A 60 -29.81 7.83 30.69
N GLU A 61 -30.61 7.36 29.74
CA GLU A 61 -30.31 6.19 28.89
C GLU A 61 -29.12 6.41 27.94
N GLN A 62 -28.61 7.64 27.82
CA GLN A 62 -27.38 7.92 27.08
C GLN A 62 -26.13 7.24 27.67
N TYR A 63 -26.20 6.77 28.92
CA TYR A 63 -25.11 6.09 29.63
C TYR A 63 -25.39 4.62 29.95
N GLU A 64 -26.63 4.16 29.76
CA GLU A 64 -27.12 2.89 30.33
C GLU A 64 -27.91 2.08 29.28
N HIS A 65 -28.13 0.80 29.56
CA HIS A 65 -28.96 -0.10 28.75
C HIS A 65 -28.53 -0.23 27.29
N PHE A 66 -27.22 -0.27 27.04
CA PHE A 66 -26.68 -0.62 25.73
C PHE A 66 -26.62 -2.14 25.61
N MET A 67 -27.27 -2.64 24.57
CA MET A 67 -27.24 -4.06 24.23
C MET A 67 -26.48 -4.26 22.92
N PHE A 68 -26.24 -5.51 22.58
CA PHE A 68 -25.57 -5.93 21.35
C PHE A 68 -26.27 -7.15 20.78
N THR A 69 -26.07 -7.38 19.48
CA THR A 69 -26.81 -8.42 18.74
C THR A 69 -26.16 -9.80 18.77
N HIS A 70 -24.83 -9.88 18.88
CA HIS A 70 -24.07 -11.12 18.78
C HIS A 70 -23.04 -11.24 19.92
N ASP A 71 -23.13 -12.32 20.68
CA ASP A 71 -22.13 -12.66 21.69
C ASP A 71 -20.80 -13.10 21.06
N THR A 72 -19.71 -12.89 21.79
CA THR A 72 -18.38 -13.43 21.44
C THR A 72 -17.84 -14.23 22.61
N SER A 73 -17.10 -15.31 22.32
CA SER A 73 -16.52 -16.16 23.37
C SER A 73 -15.34 -15.49 24.07
N ASN A 74 -14.54 -14.73 23.34
CA ASN A 74 -13.42 -13.95 23.88
C ASN A 74 -13.08 -12.80 22.91
N ILE A 75 -13.04 -11.58 23.43
CA ILE A 75 -12.72 -10.35 22.69
C ILE A 75 -11.30 -10.42 22.07
N ALA A 76 -10.38 -11.13 22.71
CA ALA A 76 -8.99 -11.26 22.30
C ALA A 76 -8.67 -12.59 21.58
N ALA A 77 -9.67 -13.34 21.10
CA ALA A 77 -9.44 -14.65 20.48
C ALA A 77 -8.72 -14.61 19.12
N GLY A 78 -8.62 -13.43 18.50
CA GLY A 78 -8.02 -13.26 17.17
C GLY A 78 -6.48 -13.25 17.17
N PRO A 79 -5.86 -13.26 15.98
CA PRO A 79 -4.41 -13.13 15.84
C PRO A 79 -3.93 -11.77 16.35
N LEU A 80 -2.98 -11.77 17.30
CA LEU A 80 -2.45 -10.56 17.93
C LEU A 80 -1.68 -9.64 16.97
N ASN A 81 -1.05 -10.23 15.95
CA ASN A 81 -0.26 -9.52 14.96
C ASN A 81 -0.75 -9.85 13.57
N SER A 82 -0.89 -8.82 12.73
CA SER A 82 -1.18 -9.02 11.32
C SER A 82 0.03 -9.65 10.62
N SER A 83 -0.24 -10.57 9.68
CA SER A 83 0.82 -11.18 8.86
C SER A 83 1.62 -10.14 8.06
N TYR A 84 1.04 -8.98 7.79
CA TYR A 84 1.73 -7.86 7.14
C TYR A 84 2.95 -7.34 7.92
N LYS A 85 2.93 -7.43 9.27
CA LYS A 85 4.05 -7.02 10.12
C LYS A 85 5.14 -8.10 10.19
N THR A 86 4.78 -9.37 10.01
CA THR A 86 5.74 -10.49 10.10
C THR A 86 6.50 -10.71 8.80
N LEU A 87 5.91 -10.37 7.65
CA LEU A 87 6.56 -10.44 6.35
C LEU A 87 7.56 -9.28 6.19
N GLY A 88 8.77 -9.60 5.72
CA GLY A 88 9.86 -8.65 5.65
C GLY A 88 9.81 -7.81 4.39
N SER A 89 10.10 -8.44 3.25
CA SER A 89 10.20 -7.74 1.97
C SER A 89 8.82 -7.40 1.39
N MET A 90 8.75 -6.34 0.59
CA MET A 90 7.52 -6.00 -0.13
C MET A 90 7.13 -7.11 -1.13
N ILE A 91 8.12 -7.82 -1.65
CA ILE A 91 7.98 -8.94 -2.56
C ILE A 91 7.21 -10.09 -1.87
N GLU A 92 7.66 -10.50 -0.68
CA GLU A 92 6.97 -11.51 0.14
C GLU A 92 5.52 -11.10 0.47
N LYS A 93 5.31 -9.82 0.79
CA LYS A 93 3.97 -9.29 1.11
C LYS A 93 3.03 -9.41 -0.08
N MET A 94 3.54 -9.11 -1.27
CA MET A 94 2.79 -9.21 -2.50
C MET A 94 2.53 -10.67 -2.90
N GLU A 95 3.52 -11.55 -2.78
CA GLU A 95 3.30 -12.98 -3.02
C GLU A 95 2.26 -13.57 -2.06
N ALA A 96 2.29 -13.19 -0.78
CA ALA A 96 1.28 -13.58 0.19
C ALA A 96 -0.11 -13.05 -0.18
N GLN A 97 -0.21 -11.81 -0.66
CA GLN A 97 -1.47 -11.23 -1.14
C GLN A 97 -2.01 -11.98 -2.37
N LEU A 98 -1.16 -12.29 -3.35
CA LEU A 98 -1.55 -13.01 -4.56
C LEU A 98 -1.88 -14.49 -4.28
N SER A 99 -1.18 -15.11 -3.34
CA SER A 99 -1.50 -16.45 -2.81
C SER A 99 -2.87 -16.48 -2.16
N LEU A 100 -3.22 -15.45 -1.38
CA LEU A 100 -4.55 -15.30 -0.81
C LEU A 100 -5.61 -15.13 -1.91
N ALA A 101 -5.34 -14.29 -2.92
CA ALA A 101 -6.25 -14.06 -4.04
C ALA A 101 -6.57 -15.37 -4.78
N ASN A 102 -5.57 -16.22 -5.02
CA ASN A 102 -5.77 -17.54 -5.64
C ASN A 102 -6.63 -18.50 -4.80
N ARG A 103 -6.68 -18.32 -3.47
CA ARG A 103 -7.43 -19.19 -2.55
C ARG A 103 -8.87 -18.75 -2.36
N ILE A 104 -9.16 -17.46 -2.55
CA ILE A 104 -10.48 -16.89 -2.26
C ILE A 104 -11.33 -16.89 -3.53
N ARG A 105 -12.45 -17.63 -3.50
CA ARG A 105 -13.39 -17.71 -4.62
C ARG A 105 -14.00 -16.36 -5.04
N ALA A 106 -14.17 -15.44 -4.09
CA ALA A 106 -14.74 -14.13 -4.33
C ALA A 106 -13.76 -13.12 -4.97
N VAL A 107 -12.49 -13.51 -5.17
CA VAL A 107 -11.44 -12.61 -5.65
C VAL A 107 -10.92 -13.09 -7.01
N ASP A 108 -10.87 -12.18 -7.98
CA ASP A 108 -10.26 -12.43 -9.28
C ASP A 108 -8.76 -12.11 -9.21
N ALA A 109 -7.93 -13.15 -9.19
CA ALA A 109 -6.49 -13.01 -8.99
C ALA A 109 -5.77 -12.26 -10.15
N PRO A 110 -6.06 -12.51 -11.44
CA PRO A 110 -5.63 -11.67 -12.55
C PRO A 110 -5.93 -10.17 -12.38
N ASP A 111 -7.16 -9.80 -12.01
CA ASP A 111 -7.52 -8.37 -11.82
C ASP A 111 -6.74 -7.76 -10.65
N VAL A 112 -6.58 -8.48 -9.54
CA VAL A 112 -5.78 -8.02 -8.40
C VAL A 112 -4.33 -7.80 -8.81
N ALA A 113 -3.73 -8.74 -9.54
CA ALA A 113 -2.36 -8.63 -10.03
C ALA A 113 -2.20 -7.39 -10.93
N GLU A 114 -3.13 -7.18 -11.86
CA GLU A 114 -3.10 -6.02 -12.76
C GLU A 114 -3.25 -4.69 -12.01
N ARG A 115 -4.13 -4.62 -11.01
CA ARG A 115 -4.30 -3.42 -10.15
C ARG A 115 -3.05 -3.12 -9.34
N VAL A 116 -2.38 -4.13 -8.78
CA VAL A 116 -1.13 -3.95 -8.03
C VAL A 116 -0.03 -3.41 -8.94
N LEU A 117 0.12 -3.97 -10.14
CA LEU A 117 1.11 -3.49 -11.12
C LEU A 117 0.83 -2.03 -11.52
N LYS A 118 -0.42 -1.69 -11.83
CA LYS A 118 -0.80 -0.35 -12.29
C LYS A 118 -0.71 0.72 -11.19
N SER A 119 -1.11 0.40 -9.96
CA SER A 119 -1.23 1.39 -8.89
C SER A 119 0.05 1.55 -8.06
N HIS A 120 0.88 0.51 -7.98
CA HIS A 120 2.10 0.54 -7.17
C HIS A 120 3.38 0.44 -7.99
N PHE A 121 3.54 -0.62 -8.78
CA PHE A 121 4.88 -0.95 -9.32
C PHE A 121 5.25 -0.09 -10.51
N LEU A 122 4.35 0.04 -11.50
CA LEU A 122 4.59 0.90 -12.66
C LEU A 122 4.82 2.37 -12.26
N PRO A 123 4.02 2.98 -11.37
CA PRO A 123 4.29 4.33 -10.88
C PRO A 123 5.65 4.47 -10.19
N ASP A 124 6.07 3.49 -9.38
CA ASP A 124 7.37 3.52 -8.68
C ASP A 124 8.54 3.39 -9.66
N LEU A 125 8.48 2.43 -10.59
CA LEU A 125 9.50 2.25 -11.65
C LEU A 125 9.65 3.53 -12.49
N ILE A 126 8.54 4.08 -13.00
CA ILE A 126 8.54 5.31 -13.81
C ILE A 126 9.03 6.50 -12.98
N GLY A 127 8.56 6.61 -11.74
CA GLY A 127 8.93 7.70 -10.83
C GLY A 127 10.42 7.69 -10.51
N ASN A 128 10.98 6.52 -10.21
CA ASN A 128 12.39 6.35 -9.88
C ASN A 128 13.27 6.55 -11.12
N LEU A 129 12.89 6.02 -12.28
CA LEU A 129 13.59 6.25 -13.55
C LEU A 129 13.65 7.75 -13.88
N ARG A 130 12.50 8.43 -13.84
CA ARG A 130 12.44 9.88 -14.10
C ARG A 130 13.24 10.69 -13.09
N SER A 131 13.21 10.28 -11.83
CA SER A 131 13.98 10.92 -10.75
C SER A 131 15.48 10.71 -10.95
N PHE A 132 15.90 9.51 -11.36
CA PHE A 132 17.30 9.19 -11.65
C PHE A 132 17.87 10.09 -12.75
N SER A 133 17.15 10.30 -13.86
CA SER A 133 17.61 11.16 -14.96
C SER A 133 17.71 12.65 -14.60
N ARG A 134 16.98 13.09 -13.56
CA ARG A 134 16.90 14.50 -13.14
C ARG A 134 17.56 14.78 -11.78
N GLN A 135 18.21 13.77 -11.19
CA GLN A 135 18.68 13.83 -9.82
C GLN A 135 19.78 14.87 -9.59
N ARG A 136 19.92 15.30 -8.34
CA ARG A 136 21.08 16.06 -7.87
C ARG A 136 22.04 15.12 -7.18
N MET A 137 23.32 15.49 -7.14
CA MET A 137 24.34 14.75 -6.41
C MET A 137 24.52 15.36 -5.02
N ARG A 138 24.87 14.55 -4.03
CA ARG A 138 25.09 15.02 -2.65
C ARG A 138 26.47 14.61 -2.17
N CYS A 139 27.15 15.49 -1.44
CA CYS A 139 28.35 15.10 -0.69
C CYS A 139 27.97 14.36 0.61
N ILE A 140 28.58 13.21 0.87
CA ILE A 140 28.34 12.43 2.09
C ILE A 140 28.80 13.19 3.34
N LYS A 141 29.95 13.88 3.26
CA LYS A 141 30.59 14.51 4.42
C LYS A 141 29.90 15.80 4.87
N CYS A 142 29.53 16.69 3.96
CA CYS A 142 28.96 18.00 4.30
C CYS A 142 27.50 18.20 3.88
N GLY A 143 26.91 17.25 3.14
CA GLY A 143 25.52 17.33 2.70
C GLY A 143 25.22 18.30 1.56
N GLU A 144 26.23 19.03 1.06
CA GLU A 144 26.09 19.98 -0.06
C GLU A 144 25.53 19.28 -1.31
N LYS A 145 24.59 19.94 -2.00
CA LYS A 145 23.86 19.38 -3.14
C LYS A 145 24.26 20.08 -4.44
N PHE A 146 24.68 19.30 -5.43
CA PHE A 146 25.13 19.79 -6.73
C PHE A 146 24.15 19.38 -7.82
N ARG A 147 23.75 20.34 -8.67
CA ARG A 147 22.91 20.04 -9.85
C ARG A 147 23.66 19.20 -10.89
N ARG A 148 24.98 19.37 -11.00
CA ARG A 148 25.86 18.60 -11.89
C ARG A 148 27.04 18.08 -11.06
N PRO A 149 27.57 16.88 -11.35
CA PRO A 149 28.76 16.38 -10.67
C PRO A 149 29.96 17.30 -10.95
N PRO A 150 30.75 17.67 -9.93
CA PRO A 150 32.02 18.35 -10.14
C PRO A 150 32.97 17.50 -10.99
N LEU A 151 33.62 18.10 -11.99
CA LEU A 151 34.56 17.39 -12.86
C LEU A 151 35.79 16.87 -12.11
N THR A 152 36.10 17.45 -10.95
CA THR A 152 37.17 17.01 -10.05
C THR A 152 36.85 15.70 -9.33
N GLY A 153 35.60 15.22 -9.38
CA GLY A 153 35.14 14.01 -8.66
C GLY A 153 35.00 14.18 -7.14
N ALA A 154 35.54 15.26 -6.56
CA ALA A 154 35.50 15.56 -5.14
C ALA A 154 34.64 16.81 -4.85
N CYS A 155 34.08 16.87 -3.63
CA CYS A 155 33.32 18.03 -3.19
C CYS A 155 34.22 19.28 -3.08
N PRO A 156 33.91 20.38 -3.78
CA PRO A 156 34.73 21.59 -3.76
C PRO A 156 34.79 22.29 -2.38
N LYS A 157 33.86 21.96 -1.46
CA LYS A 157 33.76 22.58 -0.14
C LYS A 157 34.54 21.85 0.95
N CYS A 158 34.64 20.52 0.88
CA CYS A 158 35.18 19.69 1.98
C CYS A 158 36.07 18.54 1.53
N GLY A 159 36.30 18.39 0.21
CA GLY A 159 37.08 17.28 -0.37
C GLY A 159 36.42 15.90 -0.29
N GLY A 160 35.19 15.80 0.23
CA GLY A 160 34.50 14.52 0.38
C GLY A 160 33.88 13.98 -0.91
N ASN A 161 33.52 12.70 -0.91
CA ASN A 161 32.90 12.03 -2.07
C ASN A 161 31.49 12.56 -2.36
N VAL A 162 31.21 12.75 -3.65
CA VAL A 162 29.91 13.16 -4.18
C VAL A 162 29.22 11.93 -4.77
N VAL A 163 28.02 11.62 -4.28
CA VAL A 163 27.26 10.41 -4.68
C VAL A 163 25.91 10.77 -5.28
N LEU A 164 25.37 9.83 -6.06
CA LEU A 164 24.00 9.84 -6.55
C LEU A 164 23.01 9.85 -5.37
N THR A 165 21.86 10.48 -5.55
CA THR A 165 20.77 10.44 -4.55
C THR A 165 19.77 9.33 -4.84
N VAL A 166 19.65 8.94 -6.11
CA VAL A 166 18.90 7.78 -6.58
C VAL A 166 19.89 6.83 -7.27
N HIS A 167 20.00 5.62 -6.76
CA HIS A 167 20.89 4.60 -7.29
C HIS A 167 20.16 3.69 -8.29
N GLU A 168 20.91 3.05 -9.20
CA GLU A 168 20.35 2.10 -10.18
C GLU A 168 19.49 1.02 -9.50
N GLY A 169 19.97 0.44 -8.39
CA GLY A 169 19.25 -0.60 -7.69
C GLY A 169 17.86 -0.18 -7.19
N ALA A 170 17.63 1.12 -6.96
CA ALA A 170 16.30 1.63 -6.61
C ALA A 170 15.39 1.74 -7.85
N VAL A 171 15.95 2.00 -9.03
CA VAL A 171 15.21 2.07 -10.31
C VAL A 171 14.84 0.68 -10.80
N ARG A 172 15.74 -0.30 -10.70
CA ARG A 172 15.49 -1.69 -11.10
C ARG A 172 14.62 -2.45 -10.11
N LYS A 173 14.44 -1.90 -8.90
CA LYS A 173 13.62 -2.50 -7.85
C LYS A 173 12.21 -2.74 -8.38
N TYR A 174 11.75 -3.99 -8.34
CA TYR A 174 10.45 -4.49 -8.82
C TYR A 174 10.31 -4.75 -10.33
N LEU A 175 11.31 -4.46 -11.17
CA LEU A 175 11.20 -4.69 -12.62
C LEU A 175 10.99 -6.17 -12.96
N GLU A 176 11.87 -7.04 -12.46
CA GLU A 176 11.80 -8.48 -12.73
C GLU A 176 10.51 -9.12 -12.20
N ILE A 177 10.10 -8.72 -11.00
CA ILE A 177 8.86 -9.20 -10.39
C ILE A 177 7.63 -8.71 -11.15
N SER A 178 7.67 -7.49 -11.67
CA SER A 178 6.58 -6.96 -12.50
C SER A 178 6.38 -7.80 -13.76
N LYS A 179 7.48 -8.21 -14.41
CA LYS A 179 7.44 -9.11 -15.57
C LYS A 179 6.87 -10.47 -15.19
N GLU A 180 7.40 -11.07 -14.13
CA GLU A 180 6.98 -12.40 -13.66
C GLU A 180 5.47 -12.45 -13.35
N ILE A 181 4.94 -11.44 -12.65
CA ILE A 181 3.51 -11.35 -12.35
C ILE A 181 2.70 -11.16 -13.63
N GLY A 182 3.20 -10.28 -14.53
CA GLY A 182 2.53 -9.99 -15.80
C GLY A 182 2.34 -11.25 -16.64
N GLU A 183 3.35 -12.12 -16.66
CA GLU A 183 3.29 -13.43 -17.35
C GLU A 183 2.44 -14.44 -16.60
N ARG A 184 2.67 -14.61 -15.29
CA ARG A 184 2.00 -15.63 -14.46
C ARG A 184 0.49 -15.45 -14.40
N TYR A 185 0.03 -14.20 -14.31
CA TYR A 185 -1.39 -13.87 -14.15
C TYR A 185 -2.07 -13.43 -15.45
N GLY A 186 -1.35 -13.39 -16.58
CA GLY A 186 -1.93 -13.07 -17.89
C GLY A 186 -2.57 -11.68 -17.92
N VAL A 187 -1.88 -10.65 -17.41
CA VAL A 187 -2.41 -9.28 -17.35
C VAL A 187 -2.64 -8.70 -18.75
N SER A 188 -3.40 -7.61 -18.84
CA SER A 188 -3.69 -6.97 -20.12
C SER A 188 -2.44 -6.70 -20.97
N SER A 189 -2.57 -6.88 -22.29
CA SER A 189 -1.49 -6.66 -23.26
C SER A 189 -0.85 -5.27 -23.12
N TYR A 190 -1.66 -4.25 -22.85
CA TYR A 190 -1.20 -2.89 -22.59
C TYR A 190 -0.26 -2.81 -21.38
N THR A 191 -0.62 -3.47 -20.27
CA THR A 191 0.21 -3.48 -19.05
C THR A 191 1.51 -4.22 -19.29
N ARG A 192 1.45 -5.36 -20.00
CA ARG A 192 2.64 -6.13 -20.35
C ARG A 192 3.61 -5.33 -21.23
N GLN A 193 3.10 -4.69 -22.29
CA GLN A 193 3.90 -3.83 -23.16
C GLN A 193 4.53 -2.65 -22.41
N ARG A 194 3.82 -2.07 -21.42
CA ARG A 194 4.41 -1.00 -20.59
C ARG A 194 5.56 -1.49 -19.73
N ILE A 195 5.48 -2.71 -19.19
CA ILE A 195 6.58 -3.31 -18.44
C ILE A 195 7.77 -3.58 -19.36
N GLU A 196 7.51 -4.14 -20.56
CA GLU A 196 8.54 -4.39 -21.58
C GLU A 196 9.24 -3.09 -22.03
N LEU A 197 8.49 -2.01 -22.26
CA LEU A 197 9.07 -0.70 -22.60
C LEU A 197 9.92 -0.13 -21.47
N LEU A 198 9.47 -0.24 -20.21
CA LEU A 198 10.26 0.21 -19.07
C LEU A 198 11.54 -0.61 -18.89
N ASP A 199 11.47 -1.91 -19.15
CA ASP A 199 12.65 -2.76 -19.14
C ASP A 199 13.67 -2.31 -20.18
N TYR A 200 13.22 -2.05 -21.40
CA TYR A 200 14.06 -1.53 -22.47
C TYR A 200 14.70 -0.18 -22.08
N ASP A 201 13.91 0.76 -21.56
CA ASP A 201 14.39 2.08 -21.14
C ASP A 201 15.43 1.99 -20.02
N ILE A 202 15.19 1.13 -19.02
CA ILE A 202 16.11 0.91 -17.90
C ILE A 202 17.40 0.25 -18.40
N CYS A 203 17.31 -0.83 -19.19
CA CYS A 203 18.48 -1.50 -19.74
C CYS A 203 19.29 -0.58 -20.64
N SER A 204 18.65 0.17 -21.54
CA SER A 204 19.35 1.13 -22.41
C SER A 204 20.05 2.25 -21.64
N LEU A 205 19.53 2.65 -20.48
CA LEU A 205 20.11 3.74 -19.68
C LEU A 205 21.33 3.29 -18.87
N PHE A 206 21.37 2.04 -18.43
CA PHE A 206 22.42 1.50 -17.56
C PHE A 206 23.42 0.57 -18.25
N GLU A 207 23.10 -0.01 -19.41
CA GLU A 207 24.05 -0.84 -20.15
C GLU A 207 25.25 -0.02 -20.66
N ASN A 208 26.40 -0.22 -20.01
CA ASN A 208 27.68 0.24 -20.51
C ASN A 208 28.28 -0.82 -21.44
N HIS A 209 28.21 -0.62 -22.75
CA HIS A 209 28.85 -1.49 -23.76
C HIS A 209 30.38 -1.59 -23.64
N LYS A 210 31.03 -0.84 -22.73
CA LYS A 210 32.49 -0.85 -22.56
C LYS A 210 33.02 -1.91 -21.60
N VAL A 211 32.19 -2.45 -20.69
CA VAL A 211 32.63 -3.46 -19.71
C VAL A 211 31.51 -4.48 -19.53
N LYS A 212 31.55 -5.57 -20.30
CA LYS A 212 30.71 -6.76 -20.05
C LYS A 212 31.50 -7.76 -19.22
N GLN A 213 31.04 -8.03 -18.00
CA GLN A 213 31.49 -9.19 -17.25
C GLN A 213 30.75 -10.41 -17.81
N LEU A 214 31.45 -11.21 -18.61
CA LEU A 214 30.91 -12.46 -19.15
C LEU A 214 31.04 -13.57 -18.08
N GLY A 215 30.00 -14.40 -17.96
CA GLY A 215 30.08 -15.60 -17.15
C GLY A 215 30.98 -16.64 -17.81
N LEU A 216 31.56 -17.55 -17.01
CA LEU A 216 32.33 -18.69 -17.53
C LEU A 216 31.50 -19.54 -18.52
N SER A 217 30.18 -19.63 -18.31
CA SER A 217 29.24 -20.31 -19.19
C SER A 217 29.11 -19.66 -20.58
N ASP A 218 29.23 -18.34 -20.68
CA ASP A 218 29.14 -17.60 -21.95
C ASP A 218 30.37 -17.84 -22.84
N PHE A 219 31.48 -18.25 -22.23
CA PHE A 219 32.66 -18.73 -22.95
C PHE A 219 32.53 -20.18 -23.44
N MET A 220 31.67 -20.98 -22.80
CA MET A 220 31.49 -22.39 -23.14
C MET A 220 30.47 -22.62 -24.26
N SER A 221 29.53 -21.71 -24.47
CA SER A 221 28.54 -21.73 -25.56
C SER A 221 29.07 -21.09 -26.86
N GLY A 222 30.30 -21.46 -27.25
CA GLY A 222 30.92 -21.03 -28.50
C GLY A 222 30.11 -21.45 -29.73
N SER A 223 29.67 -20.44 -30.50
CA SER A 223 29.33 -20.48 -31.93
C SER A 223 28.80 -21.81 -32.49
N ALA A 224 27.47 -21.98 -32.47
CA ALA A 224 26.85 -22.63 -33.62
C ALA A 224 26.98 -21.65 -34.81
N ARG A 225 27.64 -22.12 -35.87
CA ARG A 225 27.89 -21.41 -37.12
C ARG A 225 26.64 -20.78 -37.73
#